data_AF-A0A8T5RN23-F1
#
_entry.id   AF-A0A8T5RN23-F1
#
_cell.length_a   1.000
_cell.length_b   1.000
_cell.length_c   1.000
_cell.angle_alpha   90.00
_cell.angle_beta   90.00
_cell.angle_gamma   90.00
#
_symmetry.space_group_name_H-M   'P 1'
#
loop_
_entity.id
_entity.type
_entity.pdbx_description
1 polymer ?
#
loop_
_entity_poly.entity_id
_entity_poly.type
_entity_poly.pdbx_seq_one_letter_code
_entity_poly.pdbx_strand_id
1 'polypeptide(L)'
;PVSSIEPPIVKLNNKNVIRVDSATKAEKIFPKVKKILFIGDILFGYGEFSENNHKLIPSGYVEEWWALELEKKMKERGDKKPDLNNYLNDPFENIPTPELAIKLSLEFDIPLHPKYTDFWGNLDIKELEILQEAFKKGYDNKNNVIILKNEKEIKKILEKAFIIHKIDDGNIHFSSDMNKIYITIFSLTDNRHIRIEGKDNVFTYLNKLSSIRIKNKAPYFIGSRMGRPEKSERKTMKGIHTLFPLSDVVGNSRLVEKAMEHTKRLNSDINSGVKYKKNEKNNFEKEKVKTGEIDIDVCRRKCPNCNNITIFNICPKCKYHTELRSICIKCKKTYTKVDPEQKNKCPKCNELLKPSYKAPFNIKTYINAVSKKLKMQIPTNLKGIIGLTNEFKVPEPIEKGILRAKNEVLVYKTAEVRYDATDIPLTHFKPKEIGVSSDKLNELGYTHDYKGNTLTNNEQIIELHVQDILLSDDCAEYFIKVAKFLDDELESFYKMKRYYNVKNRNDLIGHLVVGL
;
A
#
# COMPACT_ATOMS: atom_id res chain seq x y z
N PRO A 1 7.10 1.25 -8.84
CA PRO A 1 8.27 0.45 -9.31
C PRO A 1 8.83 1.11 -10.57
N VAL A 2 10.15 1.08 -10.79
CA VAL A 2 10.79 1.69 -11.97
C VAL A 2 11.57 0.59 -12.70
N SER A 3 11.17 0.26 -13.93
CA SER A 3 11.75 -0.85 -14.70
C SER A 3 12.95 -0.47 -15.56
N SER A 4 13.18 0.84 -15.78
CA SER A 4 14.24 1.36 -16.65
C SER A 4 15.62 1.44 -16.00
N ILE A 5 15.69 1.45 -14.67
CA ILE A 5 16.95 1.58 -13.91
C ILE A 5 17.75 0.27 -13.89
N GLU A 6 19.04 0.32 -13.52
CA GLU A 6 19.89 -0.87 -13.54
C GLU A 6 19.37 -1.95 -12.56
N PRO A 7 19.09 -3.17 -13.04
CA PRO A 7 18.52 -4.23 -12.22
C PRO A 7 19.59 -4.96 -11.37
N PRO A 8 19.16 -5.86 -10.46
CA PRO A 8 20.10 -6.67 -9.70
C PRO A 8 21.03 -7.53 -10.58
N ILE A 9 22.26 -7.72 -10.10
CA ILE A 9 23.24 -8.66 -10.68
C ILE A 9 23.52 -9.75 -9.66
N VAL A 10 23.35 -11.01 -10.08
CA VAL A 10 23.43 -12.17 -9.19
C VAL A 10 24.39 -13.22 -9.71
N LYS A 11 25.03 -13.91 -8.77
CA LYS A 11 25.81 -15.13 -8.99
C LYS A 11 24.92 -16.34 -8.73
N LEU A 12 24.89 -17.25 -9.69
CA LEU A 12 24.15 -18.52 -9.59
C LEU A 12 25.00 -19.64 -8.98
N ASN A 13 24.35 -20.75 -8.62
CA ASN A 13 25.01 -21.95 -8.09
C ASN A 13 26.05 -22.55 -9.05
N ASN A 14 25.80 -22.46 -10.36
CA ASN A 14 26.75 -22.86 -11.40
C ASN A 14 27.86 -21.82 -11.64
N LYS A 15 27.98 -20.81 -10.77
CA LYS A 15 28.97 -19.72 -10.80
C LYS A 15 28.80 -18.68 -11.92
N ASN A 16 27.79 -18.82 -12.79
CA ASN A 16 27.44 -17.79 -13.76
C ASN A 16 27.03 -16.50 -13.05
N VAL A 17 27.36 -15.36 -13.66
CA VAL A 17 26.92 -14.04 -13.20
C VAL A 17 25.95 -13.50 -14.23
N ILE A 18 24.72 -13.19 -13.79
CA ILE A 18 23.66 -12.73 -14.68
C ILE A 18 22.99 -11.48 -14.13
N ARG A 19 22.49 -10.65 -15.06
CA ARG A 19 21.60 -9.52 -14.80
C ARG A 19 20.15 -10.00 -14.73
N VAL A 20 19.38 -9.48 -13.77
CA VAL A 20 17.99 -9.90 -13.48
C VAL A 20 17.00 -8.78 -13.82
N ASP A 21 16.77 -8.61 -15.11
CA ASP A 21 16.01 -7.52 -15.76
C ASP A 21 14.48 -7.61 -15.69
N SER A 22 13.91 -8.65 -15.08
CA SER A 22 12.45 -8.77 -14.96
C SER A 22 12.03 -9.58 -13.73
N ALA A 23 10.85 -9.27 -13.21
CA ALA A 23 10.24 -9.99 -12.09
C ALA A 23 10.05 -11.48 -12.40
N THR A 24 9.55 -11.79 -13.61
CA THR A 24 9.34 -13.19 -14.04
C THR A 24 10.64 -13.98 -14.12
N LYS A 25 11.74 -13.35 -14.55
CA LYS A 25 13.07 -13.96 -14.52
C LYS A 25 13.56 -14.12 -13.08
N ALA A 26 13.37 -13.12 -12.23
CA ALA A 26 13.75 -13.16 -10.81
C ALA A 26 13.11 -14.37 -10.10
N GLU A 27 11.79 -14.57 -10.26
CA GLU A 27 11.06 -15.72 -9.71
C GLU A 27 11.64 -17.06 -10.18
N LYS A 28 11.88 -17.21 -11.49
CA LYS A 28 12.42 -18.44 -12.08
C LYS A 28 13.83 -18.78 -11.59
N ILE A 29 14.68 -17.77 -11.37
CA ILE A 29 16.08 -17.98 -10.98
C ILE A 29 16.28 -17.99 -9.47
N PHE A 30 15.35 -17.48 -8.67
CA PHE A 30 15.51 -17.31 -7.22
C PHE A 30 16.06 -18.55 -6.52
N PRO A 31 15.58 -19.79 -6.79
CA PRO A 31 16.13 -21.01 -6.17
C PRO A 31 17.58 -21.33 -6.56
N LYS A 32 18.08 -20.74 -7.65
CA LYS A 32 19.42 -20.96 -8.22
C LYS A 32 20.41 -19.86 -7.83
N VAL A 33 19.97 -18.79 -7.16
CA VAL A 33 20.82 -17.69 -6.75
C VAL A 33 21.71 -18.12 -5.58
N LYS A 34 23.03 -18.01 -5.77
CA LYS A 34 24.04 -18.25 -4.74
C LYS A 34 24.38 -17.00 -3.96
N LYS A 35 24.45 -15.85 -4.63
CA LYS A 35 24.83 -14.57 -4.04
C LYS A 35 24.29 -13.42 -4.88
N ILE A 36 23.71 -12.40 -4.25
CA ILE A 36 23.43 -11.11 -4.91
C ILE A 36 24.73 -10.29 -4.87
N LEU A 37 25.23 -9.92 -6.03
CA LEU A 37 26.46 -9.12 -6.15
C LEU A 37 26.14 -7.62 -6.09
N PHE A 38 25.08 -7.22 -6.81
CA PHE A 38 24.56 -5.87 -6.86
C PHE A 38 23.04 -5.92 -6.70
N ILE A 39 22.49 -5.08 -5.83
CA ILE A 39 21.04 -5.04 -5.55
C ILE A 39 20.27 -4.38 -6.70
N GLY A 40 20.93 -3.54 -7.49
CA GLY A 40 20.28 -2.68 -8.47
C GLY A 40 20.30 -1.22 -8.01
N ASP A 41 19.83 -0.35 -8.89
CA ASP A 41 19.73 1.07 -8.64
C ASP A 41 18.57 1.41 -7.70
N ILE A 42 18.69 2.58 -7.09
CA ILE A 42 17.62 3.25 -6.36
C ILE A 42 17.53 4.68 -6.87
N LEU A 43 16.35 5.08 -7.34
CA LEU A 43 16.13 6.41 -7.89
C LEU A 43 15.79 7.39 -6.76
N PHE A 44 16.57 8.47 -6.66
CA PHE A 44 16.29 9.57 -5.75
C PHE A 44 15.91 10.82 -6.55
N GLY A 45 14.78 11.42 -6.19
CA GLY A 45 14.43 12.74 -6.72
C GLY A 45 15.33 13.82 -6.13
N TYR A 46 15.58 14.90 -6.89
CA TYR A 46 16.29 16.08 -6.39
C TYR A 46 15.62 16.67 -5.13
N GLY A 47 14.28 16.61 -5.07
CA GLY A 47 13.49 17.08 -3.92
C GLY A 47 13.93 16.47 -2.59
N GLU A 48 14.31 15.19 -2.57
CA GLU A 48 14.79 14.49 -1.37
C GLU A 48 16.08 15.12 -0.82
N PHE A 49 16.98 15.57 -1.69
CA PHE A 49 18.20 16.27 -1.26
C PHE A 49 17.88 17.68 -0.77
N SER A 50 17.00 18.39 -1.49
CA SER A 50 16.63 19.77 -1.17
C SER A 50 15.87 19.86 0.16
N GLU A 51 14.90 18.97 0.39
CA GLU A 51 14.09 18.96 1.61
C GLU A 51 14.93 18.59 2.84
N ASN A 52 15.79 17.59 2.72
CA ASN A 52 16.63 17.12 3.82
C ASN A 52 17.93 17.94 4.00
N ASN A 53 18.15 18.96 3.15
CA ASN A 53 19.38 19.74 3.11
C ASN A 53 20.65 18.86 3.01
N HIS A 54 20.55 17.74 2.28
CA HIS A 54 21.65 16.82 2.09
C HIS A 54 22.53 17.32 0.94
N LYS A 55 23.86 17.25 1.09
CA LYS A 55 24.78 17.60 0.02
C LYS A 55 24.56 16.69 -1.19
N LEU A 56 24.47 17.28 -2.38
CA LEU A 56 24.43 16.51 -3.62
C LEU A 56 25.70 15.68 -3.73
N ILE A 57 25.51 14.37 -3.93
CA ILE A 57 26.60 13.45 -4.23
C ILE A 57 26.79 13.38 -5.75
N PRO A 58 28.02 13.15 -6.23
CA PRO A 58 28.26 12.89 -7.65
C PRO A 58 27.35 11.76 -8.19
N SER A 59 26.66 12.03 -9.30
CA SER A 59 25.84 11.05 -9.99
C SER A 59 26.70 9.96 -10.63
N GLY A 60 26.15 8.76 -10.71
CA GLY A 60 26.60 7.75 -11.66
C GLY A 60 26.48 8.24 -13.11
N TYR A 61 27.25 7.64 -14.00
CA TYR A 61 27.09 7.87 -15.43
C TYR A 61 25.95 7.01 -15.97
N VAL A 62 24.83 7.67 -16.28
CA VAL A 62 23.53 7.10 -16.64
C VAL A 62 23.09 7.53 -18.04
N GLU A 63 22.11 6.82 -18.59
CA GLU A 63 21.60 6.97 -19.95
C GLU A 63 21.16 8.41 -20.26
N GLU A 64 20.51 9.08 -19.31
CA GLU A 64 20.06 10.47 -19.43
C GLU A 64 21.25 11.44 -19.58
N TRP A 65 22.31 11.22 -18.80
CA TRP A 65 23.51 12.05 -18.88
C TRP A 65 24.24 11.80 -20.21
N TRP A 66 24.35 10.55 -20.65
CA TRP A 66 24.93 10.21 -21.94
C TRP A 66 24.17 10.88 -23.10
N ALA A 67 22.84 10.83 -23.09
CA ALA A 67 22.00 11.46 -24.11
C ALA A 67 22.19 12.98 -24.16
N LEU A 68 22.27 13.65 -23.00
CA LEU A 68 22.55 15.09 -22.92
C LEU A 68 23.94 15.46 -23.44
N GLU A 69 24.97 14.63 -23.18
CA GLU A 69 26.31 14.85 -23.73
C GLU A 69 26.33 14.70 -25.26
N LEU A 70 25.62 13.69 -25.78
CA LEU A 70 25.46 13.50 -27.23
C LEU A 70 24.72 14.69 -27.85
N GLU A 71 23.57 15.10 -27.30
CA GLU A 71 22.79 16.22 -27.81
C GLU A 71 23.62 17.51 -27.86
N LYS A 72 24.35 17.79 -26.78
CA LYS A 72 25.24 18.96 -26.70
C LYS A 72 26.30 18.92 -27.80
N LYS A 73 26.96 17.78 -28.01
CA LYS A 73 28.00 17.64 -29.04
C LYS A 73 27.45 17.72 -30.46
N MET A 74 26.26 17.18 -30.71
CA MET A 74 25.57 17.35 -31.98
C MET A 74 25.23 18.81 -32.28
N LYS A 75 24.71 19.54 -31.28
CA LYS A 75 24.41 20.98 -31.40
C LYS A 75 25.68 21.80 -31.66
N GLU A 76 26.77 21.53 -30.94
CA GLU A 76 28.06 22.21 -31.13
C GLU A 76 28.63 22.03 -32.55
N ARG A 77 28.37 20.90 -33.21
CA ARG A 77 28.82 20.61 -34.58
C ARG A 77 27.85 21.03 -35.68
N GLY A 78 26.61 21.37 -35.33
CA GLY A 78 25.54 21.62 -36.30
C GLY A 78 25.01 20.35 -36.98
N ASP A 79 25.27 19.17 -36.39
CA ASP A 79 24.87 17.88 -36.96
C ASP A 79 23.36 17.66 -36.77
N LYS A 80 22.61 17.63 -37.87
CA LYS A 80 21.20 17.22 -37.89
C LYS A 80 21.10 15.78 -38.37
N LYS A 81 21.40 14.81 -37.50
CA LYS A 81 21.22 13.38 -37.78
C LYS A 81 19.90 12.91 -37.16
N PRO A 82 18.81 12.80 -37.94
CA PRO A 82 17.48 12.46 -37.41
C PRO A 82 17.46 11.09 -36.74
N ASP A 83 18.27 10.16 -37.24
CA ASP A 83 18.38 8.79 -36.73
C ASP A 83 18.84 8.72 -35.27
N LEU A 84 19.51 9.77 -34.78
CA LEU A 84 19.97 9.83 -33.39
C LEU A 84 18.90 10.38 -32.43
N ASN A 85 17.83 11.01 -32.94
CA ASN A 85 16.79 11.61 -32.11
C ASN A 85 16.07 10.57 -31.23
N ASN A 86 15.98 9.32 -31.67
CA ASN A 86 15.35 8.26 -30.88
C ASN A 86 16.12 8.02 -29.57
N TYR A 87 17.46 8.02 -29.62
CA TYR A 87 18.31 7.88 -28.44
C TYR A 87 18.25 9.11 -27.51
N LEU A 88 17.88 10.28 -28.03
CA LEU A 88 17.75 11.50 -27.24
C LEU A 88 16.39 11.60 -26.56
N ASN A 89 15.33 11.22 -27.27
CA ASN A 89 13.96 11.32 -26.78
C ASN A 89 13.58 10.22 -25.79
N ASP A 90 14.16 9.03 -25.94
CA ASP A 90 13.91 7.88 -25.07
C ASP A 90 15.18 7.02 -24.93
N PRO A 91 16.14 7.48 -24.10
CA PRO A 91 17.46 6.85 -23.96
C PRO A 91 17.45 5.52 -23.20
N PHE A 92 16.33 5.16 -22.56
CA PHE A 92 16.22 3.93 -21.76
C PHE A 92 15.81 2.74 -22.60
N GLU A 93 14.83 2.91 -23.49
CA GLU A 93 14.34 1.85 -24.36
C GLU A 93 15.17 1.76 -25.66
N ASN A 94 15.66 2.90 -26.16
CA ASN A 94 16.49 2.94 -27.36
C ASN A 94 17.96 2.92 -26.95
N ILE A 95 18.55 1.73 -26.94
CA ILE A 95 19.97 1.55 -26.65
C ILE A 95 20.74 1.34 -27.97
N PRO A 96 21.79 2.13 -28.27
CA PRO A 96 22.60 1.92 -29.47
C PRO A 96 23.31 0.57 -29.41
N THR A 97 23.55 -0.07 -30.56
CA THR A 97 24.38 -1.29 -30.59
C THR A 97 25.80 -1.01 -30.11
N PRO A 98 26.59 -2.01 -29.70
CA PRO A 98 27.96 -1.80 -29.24
C PRO A 98 28.84 -1.05 -30.25
N GLU A 99 28.72 -1.37 -31.54
CA GLU A 99 29.47 -0.72 -32.62
C GLU A 99 29.05 0.74 -32.78
N LEU A 100 27.75 1.00 -32.72
CA LEU A 100 27.24 2.36 -32.80
C LEU A 100 27.66 3.17 -31.58
N ALA A 101 27.61 2.60 -30.37
CA ALA A 101 28.07 3.25 -29.15
C ALA A 101 29.55 3.62 -29.22
N ILE A 102 30.42 2.70 -29.68
CA ILE A 102 31.84 2.97 -29.89
C ILE A 102 32.04 4.07 -30.94
N LYS A 103 31.32 3.97 -32.09
CA LYS A 103 31.40 4.96 -33.16
C LYS A 103 31.00 6.35 -32.67
N LEU A 104 29.90 6.46 -31.93
CA LEU A 104 29.44 7.73 -31.37
C LEU A 104 30.45 8.31 -30.38
N SER A 105 31.04 7.47 -29.52
CA SER A 105 32.09 7.90 -28.60
C SER A 105 33.32 8.46 -29.31
N LEU A 106 33.79 7.79 -30.36
CA LEU A 106 34.93 8.26 -31.17
C LEU A 106 34.58 9.50 -31.98
N GLU A 107 33.41 9.51 -32.61
CA GLU A 107 32.98 10.59 -33.48
C GLU A 107 32.76 11.86 -32.68
N PHE A 108 31.97 11.82 -31.59
CA PHE A 108 31.55 12.99 -30.82
C PHE A 108 32.41 13.31 -29.60
N ASP A 109 33.44 12.52 -29.30
CA ASP A 109 34.26 12.62 -28.07
C ASP A 109 33.40 12.60 -26.79
N ILE A 110 32.46 11.64 -26.75
CA ILE A 110 31.61 11.39 -25.59
C ILE A 110 31.99 10.06 -24.93
N PRO A 111 31.82 9.92 -23.60
CA PRO A 111 32.09 8.65 -22.94
C PRO A 111 31.23 7.50 -23.48
N LEU A 112 31.74 6.27 -23.34
CA LEU A 112 31.01 5.05 -23.72
C LEU A 112 29.63 4.98 -23.07
N HIS A 113 28.65 4.48 -23.82
CA HIS A 113 27.28 4.33 -23.33
C HIS A 113 27.21 3.53 -22.00
N PRO A 114 26.45 4.01 -20.99
CA PRO A 114 26.34 3.39 -19.65
C PRO A 114 25.96 1.91 -19.63
N LYS A 115 25.09 1.47 -20.55
CA LYS A 115 24.74 0.05 -20.76
C LYS A 115 25.96 -0.88 -20.89
N TYR A 116 27.00 -0.41 -21.57
CA TYR A 116 28.23 -1.16 -21.88
C TYR A 116 29.38 -0.80 -20.94
N THR A 117 29.13 0.02 -19.92
CA THR A 117 30.13 0.39 -18.92
C THR A 117 29.94 -0.50 -17.70
N ASP A 118 30.98 -1.25 -17.35
CA ASP A 118 31.01 -2.05 -16.11
C ASP A 118 31.42 -1.18 -14.90
N PHE A 119 31.37 -1.76 -13.71
CA PHE A 119 31.64 -1.08 -12.43
C PHE A 119 33.15 -1.01 -12.17
N TRP A 120 33.91 -0.43 -13.10
CA TRP A 120 35.37 -0.33 -13.05
C TRP A 120 35.87 0.37 -11.79
N GLY A 121 35.10 1.32 -11.25
CA GLY A 121 35.42 2.02 -10.00
C GLY A 121 35.53 1.11 -8.77
N ASN A 122 35.04 -0.13 -8.85
CA ASN A 122 35.19 -1.12 -7.78
C ASN A 122 36.57 -1.78 -7.77
N LEU A 123 37.34 -1.68 -8.85
CA LEU A 123 38.66 -2.30 -8.96
C LEU A 123 39.75 -1.33 -8.53
N ASP A 124 40.94 -1.85 -8.22
CA ASP A 124 42.17 -1.06 -8.21
C ASP A 124 42.95 -1.23 -9.53
N ILE A 125 44.01 -0.43 -9.70
CA ILE A 125 44.81 -0.44 -10.93
C ILE A 125 45.49 -1.80 -11.14
N LYS A 126 45.95 -2.48 -10.07
CA LYS A 126 46.64 -3.77 -10.17
C LYS A 126 45.68 -4.87 -10.62
N GLU A 127 44.47 -4.90 -10.06
CA GLU A 127 43.41 -5.80 -10.49
C GLU A 127 43.05 -5.58 -11.97
N LEU A 128 43.07 -4.33 -12.42
CA LEU A 128 42.80 -3.99 -13.81
C LEU A 128 43.94 -4.41 -14.76
N GLU A 129 45.20 -4.29 -14.35
CA GLU A 129 46.36 -4.81 -15.10
C GLU A 129 46.29 -6.34 -15.24
N ILE A 130 45.97 -7.05 -14.16
CA ILE A 130 45.79 -8.52 -14.18
C ILE A 130 44.67 -8.89 -15.16
N LEU A 131 43.55 -8.17 -15.13
CA LEU A 131 42.43 -8.40 -16.05
C LEU A 131 42.81 -8.12 -17.50
N GLN A 132 43.54 -7.03 -17.76
CA GLN A 132 44.03 -6.69 -19.09
C GLN A 132 44.92 -7.80 -19.65
N GLU A 133 45.88 -8.30 -18.87
CA GLU A 133 46.78 -9.38 -19.30
C GLU A 133 46.00 -10.68 -19.54
N ALA A 134 44.98 -10.97 -18.73
CA ALA A 134 44.09 -12.10 -18.98
C ALA A 134 43.31 -11.93 -20.30
N PHE A 135 42.75 -10.74 -20.56
CA PHE A 135 42.06 -10.44 -21.82
C PHE A 135 42.98 -10.55 -23.03
N LYS A 136 44.22 -10.04 -22.97
CA LYS A 136 45.20 -10.21 -24.06
C LYS A 136 45.52 -11.68 -24.34
N LYS A 137 45.75 -12.49 -23.30
CA LYS A 137 46.06 -13.93 -23.45
C LYS A 137 44.86 -14.74 -23.94
N GLY A 138 43.64 -14.34 -23.57
CA GLY A 138 42.41 -15.04 -23.92
C GLY A 138 41.72 -14.54 -25.20
N TYR A 139 42.28 -13.54 -25.87
CA TYR A 139 41.69 -12.95 -27.07
C TYR A 139 41.99 -13.79 -28.31
N ASP A 140 40.94 -14.25 -28.98
CA ASP A 140 41.01 -14.87 -30.30
C ASP A 140 40.68 -13.83 -31.38
N ASN A 141 41.72 -13.35 -32.05
CA ASN A 141 41.63 -12.35 -33.12
C ASN A 141 40.82 -12.84 -34.34
N LYS A 142 40.75 -14.16 -34.60
CA LYS A 142 39.99 -14.68 -35.76
C LYS A 142 38.49 -14.55 -35.57
N ASN A 143 38.03 -14.80 -34.35
CA ASN A 143 36.61 -14.85 -34.02
C ASN A 143 36.12 -13.62 -33.25
N ASN A 144 37.02 -12.71 -32.87
CA ASN A 144 36.74 -11.53 -32.04
C ASN A 144 36.05 -11.89 -30.72
N VAL A 145 36.53 -12.95 -30.07
CA VAL A 145 36.00 -13.43 -28.79
C VAL A 145 37.09 -13.46 -27.74
N ILE A 146 36.70 -13.24 -26.48
CA ILE A 146 37.57 -13.38 -25.33
C ILE A 146 37.11 -14.61 -24.55
N ILE A 147 38.03 -15.55 -24.35
CA ILE A 147 37.82 -16.77 -23.58
C ILE A 147 38.87 -16.82 -22.48
N LEU A 148 38.44 -16.73 -21.22
CA LEU A 148 39.36 -16.76 -20.08
C LEU A 148 39.29 -18.11 -19.37
N LYS A 149 40.42 -18.60 -18.88
CA LYS A 149 40.42 -19.72 -17.93
C LYS A 149 39.74 -19.27 -16.63
N ASN A 150 38.92 -20.14 -16.03
CA ASN A 150 38.22 -19.84 -14.78
C ASN A 150 39.16 -19.95 -13.56
N GLU A 151 40.14 -19.06 -13.51
CA GLU A 151 41.06 -18.92 -12.40
C GLU A 151 40.41 -18.15 -11.25
N LYS A 152 40.74 -18.52 -10.00
CA LYS A 152 40.10 -17.96 -8.81
C LYS A 152 40.29 -16.44 -8.70
N GLU A 153 41.46 -15.95 -9.08
CA GLU A 153 41.80 -14.52 -9.04
C GLU A 153 41.00 -13.73 -10.09
N ILE A 154 41.05 -14.13 -11.35
CA ILE A 154 40.26 -13.53 -12.45
C ILE A 154 38.77 -13.53 -12.10
N LYS A 155 38.25 -14.67 -11.63
CA LYS A 155 36.83 -14.77 -11.26
C LYS A 155 36.44 -13.79 -10.16
N LYS A 156 37.32 -13.55 -9.17
CA LYS A 156 37.09 -12.61 -8.09
C LYS A 156 37.05 -11.16 -8.62
N ILE A 157 37.97 -10.81 -9.52
CA ILE A 157 38.02 -9.48 -10.15
C ILE A 157 36.75 -9.23 -10.97
N LEU A 158 36.33 -10.19 -11.80
CA LEU A 158 35.09 -10.08 -12.58
C LEU A 158 33.85 -9.93 -11.69
N GLU A 159 33.76 -10.68 -10.59
CA GLU A 159 32.66 -10.56 -9.62
C GLU A 159 32.67 -9.22 -8.87
N LYS A 160 33.85 -8.63 -8.62
CA LYS A 160 34.01 -7.33 -7.95
C LYS A 160 33.57 -6.16 -8.84
N ALA A 161 33.84 -6.24 -10.15
CA ALA A 161 33.38 -5.30 -11.16
C ALA A 161 31.95 -5.56 -11.68
N PHE A 162 31.26 -6.56 -11.12
CA PHE A 162 29.92 -7.01 -11.52
C PHE A 162 29.80 -7.40 -13.01
N ILE A 163 30.89 -7.86 -13.62
CA ILE A 163 30.92 -8.24 -15.03
C ILE A 163 30.05 -9.48 -15.25
N ILE A 164 29.13 -9.40 -16.20
CA ILE A 164 28.24 -10.50 -16.59
C ILE A 164 29.02 -11.53 -17.40
N HIS A 165 28.95 -12.80 -17.00
CA HIS A 165 29.66 -13.87 -17.71
C HIS A 165 29.08 -15.26 -17.41
N LYS A 166 29.31 -16.18 -18.35
CA LYS A 166 28.95 -17.59 -18.22
C LYS A 166 30.19 -18.44 -18.07
N ILE A 167 30.06 -19.55 -17.35
CA ILE A 167 31.10 -20.56 -17.25
C ILE A 167 30.66 -21.78 -18.04
N ASP A 168 31.51 -22.20 -18.97
CA ASP A 168 31.32 -23.39 -19.79
C ASP A 168 32.66 -24.11 -19.97
N ASP A 169 32.69 -25.43 -19.80
CA ASP A 169 33.91 -26.26 -19.86
C ASP A 169 35.14 -25.69 -19.11
N GLY A 170 34.90 -25.07 -17.94
CA GLY A 170 35.96 -24.48 -17.12
C GLY A 170 36.51 -23.14 -17.64
N ASN A 171 35.93 -22.58 -18.70
CA ASN A 171 36.26 -21.27 -19.25
C ASN A 171 35.14 -20.26 -18.98
N ILE A 172 35.51 -18.98 -19.00
CA ILE A 172 34.63 -17.84 -18.82
C ILE A 172 34.37 -17.21 -20.19
N HIS A 173 33.10 -17.03 -20.50
CA HIS A 173 32.61 -16.46 -21.74
C HIS A 173 31.78 -15.20 -21.47
N PHE A 174 31.98 -14.19 -22.31
CA PHE A 174 31.20 -12.96 -22.33
C PHE A 174 30.19 -12.96 -23.48
N SER A 175 29.26 -12.01 -23.46
CA SER A 175 28.35 -11.83 -24.60
C SER A 175 29.12 -11.32 -25.83
N SER A 176 28.57 -11.58 -27.03
CA SER A 176 29.16 -11.05 -28.27
C SER A 176 29.30 -9.53 -28.25
N ASP A 177 28.36 -8.84 -27.61
CA ASP A 177 28.36 -7.39 -27.48
C ASP A 177 29.51 -6.91 -26.60
N MET A 178 29.64 -7.52 -25.41
CA MET A 178 30.70 -7.13 -24.47
C MET A 178 32.09 -7.53 -24.96
N ASN A 179 32.25 -8.59 -25.76
CA ASN A 179 33.53 -8.90 -26.39
C ASN A 179 34.04 -7.71 -27.22
N LYS A 180 33.20 -7.13 -28.07
CA LYS A 180 33.56 -5.96 -28.90
C LYS A 180 33.95 -4.75 -28.05
N ILE A 181 33.22 -4.53 -26.96
CA ILE A 181 33.48 -3.48 -25.99
C ILE A 181 34.84 -3.69 -25.31
N TYR A 182 35.12 -4.88 -24.78
CA TYR A 182 36.39 -5.17 -24.11
C TYR A 182 37.58 -5.12 -25.06
N ILE A 183 37.44 -5.61 -26.30
CA ILE A 183 38.49 -5.49 -27.32
C ILE A 183 38.87 -4.02 -27.54
N THR A 184 37.87 -3.14 -27.58
CA THR A 184 38.05 -1.69 -27.79
C THR A 184 38.59 -0.98 -26.54
N ILE A 185 38.04 -1.28 -25.36
CA ILE A 185 38.46 -0.67 -24.09
C ILE A 185 39.91 -1.01 -23.77
N PHE A 186 40.28 -2.28 -23.91
CA PHE A 186 41.61 -2.77 -23.58
C PHE A 186 42.60 -2.73 -24.74
N SER A 187 42.19 -2.16 -25.88
CA SER A 187 43.00 -2.02 -27.10
C SER A 187 43.69 -3.33 -27.49
N LEU A 188 42.97 -4.46 -27.49
CA LEU A 188 43.57 -5.80 -27.64
C LEU A 188 44.17 -6.05 -29.04
N THR A 189 43.86 -5.18 -30.01
CA THR A 189 44.45 -5.20 -31.35
C THR A 189 45.72 -4.35 -31.47
N ASP A 190 45.99 -3.46 -30.51
CA ASP A 190 47.12 -2.53 -30.53
C ASP A 190 48.09 -2.83 -29.37
N ASN A 191 49.37 -3.07 -29.65
CA ASN A 191 50.40 -3.25 -28.63
C ASN A 191 50.89 -1.92 -28.03
N ARG A 192 49.98 -1.15 -27.41
CA ARG A 192 50.34 0.09 -26.71
C ARG A 192 50.88 -0.24 -25.31
N HIS A 193 52.12 0.15 -25.04
CA HIS A 193 52.67 0.18 -23.68
C HIS A 193 52.27 1.50 -23.00
N ILE A 194 51.56 1.40 -21.89
CA ILE A 194 51.09 2.57 -21.13
C ILE A 194 51.95 2.71 -19.89
N ARG A 195 52.37 3.96 -19.62
CA ARG A 195 53.10 4.30 -18.41
C ARG A 195 52.12 4.81 -17.35
N ILE A 196 52.09 4.15 -16.20
CA ILE A 196 51.32 4.59 -15.04
C ILE A 196 52.10 5.69 -14.32
N GLU A 197 51.42 6.78 -14.01
CA GLU A 197 51.94 7.87 -13.19
C GLU A 197 51.35 7.77 -11.78
N GLY A 198 52.10 8.20 -10.76
CA GLY A 198 51.68 8.05 -9.35
C GLY A 198 50.39 8.78 -8.95
N LYS A 199 49.79 9.59 -9.83
CA LYS A 199 48.51 10.28 -9.62
C LYS A 199 47.35 9.65 -10.37
N ASP A 200 47.58 8.57 -11.13
CA ASP A 200 46.54 7.92 -11.90
C ASP A 200 45.51 7.23 -10.99
N ASN A 201 44.25 7.29 -11.40
CA ASN A 201 43.18 6.46 -10.87
C ASN A 201 42.71 5.49 -11.98
N VAL A 202 41.78 4.60 -11.63
CA VAL A 202 41.26 3.58 -12.56
C VAL A 202 40.75 4.18 -13.87
N PHE A 203 40.08 5.33 -13.82
CA PHE A 203 39.51 5.97 -15.01
C PHE A 203 40.56 6.72 -15.84
N THR A 204 41.57 7.33 -15.21
CA THR A 204 42.68 7.91 -15.98
C THR A 204 43.50 6.81 -16.65
N TYR A 205 43.70 5.68 -15.98
CA TYR A 205 44.32 4.49 -16.57
C TYR A 205 43.52 3.96 -17.76
N LEU A 206 42.21 3.75 -17.60
CA LEU A 206 41.34 3.29 -18.67
C LEU A 206 41.32 4.27 -19.87
N ASN A 207 41.31 5.58 -19.62
CA ASN A 207 41.35 6.58 -20.69
C ASN A 207 42.71 6.65 -21.40
N LYS A 208 43.82 6.31 -20.72
CA LYS A 208 45.14 6.15 -21.36
C LYS A 208 45.21 4.85 -22.18
N LEU A 209 44.47 3.83 -21.77
CA LEU A 209 44.44 2.51 -22.41
C LEU A 209 43.53 2.46 -23.63
N SER A 210 42.35 3.06 -23.52
CA SER A 210 41.32 2.98 -24.53
C SER A 210 41.40 4.13 -25.53
N SER A 211 40.92 3.89 -26.75
CA SER A 211 40.62 4.96 -27.71
C SER A 211 39.35 5.73 -27.37
N ILE A 212 38.53 5.25 -26.44
CA ILE A 212 37.27 5.86 -26.01
C ILE A 212 37.31 6.24 -24.53
N ARG A 213 36.59 7.31 -24.18
CA ARG A 213 36.52 7.78 -22.81
C ARG A 213 35.57 6.92 -21.97
N ILE A 214 35.95 6.60 -20.75
CA ILE A 214 35.16 5.82 -19.79
C ILE A 214 34.90 6.65 -18.54
N LYS A 215 33.65 6.65 -18.07
CA LYS A 215 33.22 7.32 -16.84
C LYS A 215 32.88 6.31 -15.75
N ASN A 216 32.81 6.82 -14.52
CA ASN A 216 32.40 6.03 -13.38
C ASN A 216 30.88 5.81 -13.39
N LYS A 217 30.46 4.56 -13.60
CA LYS A 217 29.05 4.18 -13.59
C LYS A 217 28.41 4.31 -12.21
N ALA A 218 29.13 3.98 -11.13
CA ALA A 218 28.60 4.01 -9.77
C ALA A 218 29.67 4.55 -8.79
N PRO A 219 29.78 5.88 -8.65
CA PRO A 219 30.72 6.50 -7.72
C PRO A 219 30.36 6.29 -6.24
N TYR A 220 29.09 6.05 -5.93
CA TYR A 220 28.59 5.87 -4.57
C TYR A 220 27.63 4.69 -4.48
N PHE A 221 27.64 4.02 -3.33
CA PHE A 221 26.67 3.00 -2.95
C PHE A 221 25.94 3.46 -1.69
N ILE A 222 24.62 3.28 -1.66
CA ILE A 222 23.77 3.67 -0.53
C ILE A 222 23.25 2.40 0.14
N GLY A 223 23.33 2.37 1.47
CA GLY A 223 22.74 1.30 2.28
C GLY A 223 21.28 1.59 2.60
N SER A 224 20.45 0.55 2.58
CA SER A 224 19.05 0.62 3.02
C SER A 224 18.75 -0.52 3.99
N ARG A 225 17.81 -0.30 4.92
CA ARG A 225 17.25 -1.35 5.78
C ARG A 225 15.75 -1.39 5.61
N MET A 226 15.18 -2.59 5.63
CA MET A 226 13.72 -2.75 5.61
C MET A 226 13.14 -2.15 6.89
N GLY A 227 12.22 -1.20 6.72
CA GLY A 227 11.55 -0.51 7.81
C GLY A 227 10.23 -1.19 8.17
N ARG A 228 9.13 -0.51 7.89
CA ARG A 228 7.78 -1.04 8.09
C ARG A 228 7.24 -1.57 6.75
N PRO A 229 6.73 -2.80 6.68
CA PRO A 229 6.04 -3.30 5.49
C PRO A 229 4.83 -2.45 5.12
N GLU A 230 4.44 -2.53 3.85
CA GLU A 230 3.19 -1.95 3.34
C GLU A 230 1.99 -2.43 4.16
N LYS A 231 0.99 -1.55 4.29
CA LYS A 231 -0.27 -1.83 4.96
C LYS A 231 -1.43 -1.62 4.00
N SER A 232 -2.27 -2.64 3.83
CA SER A 232 -3.56 -2.54 3.13
C SER A 232 -4.57 -3.39 3.90
N GLU A 233 -5.24 -2.80 4.89
CA GLU A 233 -6.19 -3.53 5.74
C GLU A 233 -7.34 -2.68 6.26
N ARG A 234 -8.46 -3.33 6.55
CA ARG A 234 -9.61 -2.70 7.21
C ARG A 234 -9.22 -2.15 8.59
N LYS A 235 -9.52 -0.87 8.84
CA LYS A 235 -9.32 -0.26 10.16
C LYS A 235 -10.51 -0.59 11.06
N THR A 236 -10.29 -1.39 12.09
CA THR A 236 -11.41 -1.90 12.89
C THR A 236 -11.10 -1.89 14.39
N MET A 237 -12.15 -1.78 15.19
CA MET A 237 -12.11 -2.26 16.57
C MET A 237 -12.40 -3.76 16.56
N LYS A 238 -11.71 -4.57 17.38
CA LYS A 238 -11.94 -6.02 17.68
C LYS A 238 -13.22 -6.66 17.08
N GLY A 239 -13.35 -6.72 15.75
CA GLY A 239 -14.54 -7.19 15.02
C GLY A 239 -15.89 -6.55 15.38
N ILE A 240 -15.97 -5.24 15.67
CA ILE A 240 -17.23 -4.58 16.07
C ILE A 240 -18.09 -4.21 14.86
N HIS A 241 -19.39 -4.53 14.93
CA HIS A 241 -20.37 -4.22 13.88
C HIS A 241 -21.29 -3.05 14.28
N THR A 242 -21.54 -2.87 15.58
CA THR A 242 -22.41 -1.80 16.08
C THR A 242 -21.87 -1.14 17.34
N LEU A 243 -22.11 0.16 17.46
CA LEU A 243 -21.87 0.94 18.67
C LEU A 243 -23.08 0.87 19.63
N PHE A 244 -23.66 -0.31 19.78
CA PHE A 244 -24.70 -0.59 20.77
C PHE A 244 -24.08 -1.27 22.02
N PRO A 245 -24.33 -0.76 23.24
CA PRO A 245 -23.76 -1.32 24.46
C PRO A 245 -24.44 -2.64 24.85
N LEU A 246 -23.64 -3.65 25.17
CA LEU A 246 -24.07 -5.00 25.55
C LEU A 246 -23.73 -5.37 27.00
N SER A 247 -23.27 -4.39 27.79
CA SER A 247 -22.81 -4.59 29.16
C SER A 247 -21.51 -5.41 29.26
N ASP A 248 -21.00 -5.60 30.46
CA ASP A 248 -19.82 -6.42 30.77
C ASP A 248 -20.10 -7.92 30.69
N VAL A 249 -21.37 -8.33 30.76
CA VAL A 249 -21.81 -9.74 30.71
C VAL A 249 -21.36 -10.50 29.47
N VAL A 250 -21.09 -9.82 28.35
CA VAL A 250 -20.61 -10.43 27.10
C VAL A 250 -19.09 -10.65 27.08
N GLY A 251 -18.36 -10.11 28.06
CA GLY A 251 -16.92 -10.17 28.19
C GLY A 251 -16.17 -9.76 26.92
N ASN A 252 -15.04 -10.43 26.68
CA ASN A 252 -14.18 -10.15 25.51
C ASN A 252 -14.81 -10.52 24.17
N SER A 253 -15.80 -11.42 24.15
CA SER A 253 -16.44 -11.87 22.90
C SER A 253 -17.35 -10.83 22.28
N ARG A 254 -17.98 -9.97 23.11
CA ARG A 254 -18.87 -8.87 22.67
C ARG A 254 -20.02 -9.29 21.77
N LEU A 255 -20.40 -10.58 21.83
CA LEU A 255 -21.44 -11.18 21.01
C LEU A 255 -22.83 -10.80 21.51
N VAL A 256 -23.70 -10.41 20.59
CA VAL A 256 -25.11 -10.11 20.88
C VAL A 256 -25.84 -11.37 21.36
N GLU A 257 -25.55 -12.53 20.79
CA GLU A 257 -26.13 -13.83 21.19
C GLU A 257 -25.96 -14.10 22.69
N LYS A 258 -24.74 -13.92 23.22
CA LYS A 258 -24.48 -14.06 24.66
C LYS A 258 -25.28 -13.07 25.51
N ALA A 259 -25.49 -11.85 25.02
CA ALA A 259 -26.32 -10.87 25.72
C ALA A 259 -27.80 -11.30 25.72
N MET A 260 -28.28 -11.95 24.65
CA MET A 260 -29.65 -12.47 24.55
C MET A 260 -29.90 -13.69 25.43
N GLU A 261 -28.87 -14.52 25.63
CA GLU A 261 -28.92 -15.71 26.48
C GLU A 261 -28.75 -15.38 27.96
N HIS A 262 -28.20 -14.22 28.31
CA HIS A 262 -27.95 -13.81 29.69
C HIS A 262 -29.22 -13.85 30.55
N THR A 263 -29.18 -14.55 31.68
CA THR A 263 -30.24 -14.58 32.68
C THR A 263 -29.79 -13.90 33.95
N LYS A 264 -30.46 -12.81 34.36
CA LYS A 264 -30.27 -12.25 35.69
C LYS A 264 -30.84 -13.22 36.71
N ARG A 265 -29.98 -13.83 37.55
CA ARG A 265 -30.45 -14.45 38.80
C ARG A 265 -30.88 -13.31 39.72
N LEU A 266 -32.15 -13.29 40.11
CA LEU A 266 -32.62 -12.44 41.21
C LEU A 266 -31.92 -12.93 42.48
N ASN A 267 -30.95 -12.18 42.99
CA ASN A 267 -30.49 -12.36 44.36
C ASN A 267 -31.59 -11.85 45.30
N SER A 268 -32.51 -12.73 45.68
CA SER A 268 -32.98 -12.81 47.05
C SER A 268 -32.63 -14.21 47.55
N ASP A 269 -31.77 -14.25 48.57
CA ASP A 269 -31.45 -15.39 49.43
C ASP A 269 -30.33 -16.34 48.95
N ILE A 270 -29.10 -15.86 49.10
CA ILE A 270 -28.01 -16.72 49.58
C ILE A 270 -28.35 -17.01 51.06
N ASN A 271 -28.58 -18.28 51.38
CA ASN A 271 -28.98 -18.87 52.67
C ASN A 271 -30.47 -19.14 52.87
N SER A 272 -31.03 -20.09 52.11
CA SER A 272 -31.78 -21.21 52.68
C SER A 272 -32.12 -22.21 51.59
N GLY A 273 -32.10 -23.51 51.94
CA GLY A 273 -32.45 -24.58 51.03
C GLY A 273 -33.79 -24.33 50.34
N VAL A 274 -33.88 -24.85 49.12
CA VAL A 274 -35.07 -24.93 48.27
C VAL A 274 -36.38 -24.88 49.08
N LYS A 275 -37.05 -23.72 49.12
CA LYS A 275 -38.44 -23.64 49.58
C LYS A 275 -39.36 -23.69 48.38
N TYR A 276 -39.87 -24.89 48.11
CA TYR A 276 -41.06 -25.08 47.28
C TYR A 276 -42.23 -24.33 47.93
N LYS A 277 -42.86 -23.39 47.22
CA LYS A 277 -44.21 -22.94 47.58
C LYS A 277 -45.20 -24.04 47.18
N LYS A 278 -45.65 -24.83 48.15
CA LYS A 278 -46.85 -25.67 48.00
C LYS A 278 -48.05 -24.73 47.94
N ASN A 279 -48.71 -24.66 46.79
CA ASN A 279 -50.13 -24.32 46.73
C ASN A 279 -50.91 -25.64 46.66
N GLU A 280 -52.10 -25.69 47.25
CA GLU A 280 -52.97 -26.88 47.39
C GLU A 280 -53.55 -27.44 46.06
N LYS A 281 -52.93 -27.14 44.91
CA LYS A 281 -53.24 -27.79 43.64
C LYS A 281 -51.92 -28.08 42.93
N ASN A 282 -51.59 -29.37 42.80
CA ASN A 282 -50.37 -29.94 42.21
C ASN A 282 -50.13 -29.51 40.75
N ASN A 283 -49.78 -28.25 40.50
CA ASN A 283 -49.23 -27.78 39.23
C ASN A 283 -47.91 -27.06 39.49
N PHE A 284 -46.81 -27.65 39.02
CA PHE A 284 -45.51 -27.00 38.94
C PHE A 284 -45.53 -25.96 37.82
N GLU A 285 -45.82 -24.70 38.13
CA GLU A 285 -45.52 -23.60 37.19
C GLU A 285 -44.00 -23.35 37.21
N LYS A 286 -43.32 -23.68 36.11
CA LYS A 286 -41.94 -23.25 35.86
C LYS A 286 -41.91 -21.72 35.88
N GLU A 287 -41.17 -21.12 36.81
CA GLU A 287 -40.85 -19.70 36.76
C GLU A 287 -40.25 -19.37 35.38
N LYS A 288 -40.93 -18.51 34.61
CA LYS A 288 -40.44 -18.01 33.32
C LYS A 288 -39.17 -17.21 33.56
N VAL A 289 -38.01 -17.84 33.45
CA VAL A 289 -36.71 -17.18 33.50
C VAL A 289 -36.66 -16.12 32.40
N LYS A 290 -36.65 -14.84 32.77
CA LYS A 290 -36.51 -13.73 31.82
C LYS A 290 -35.07 -13.68 31.32
N THR A 291 -34.84 -14.26 30.14
CA THR A 291 -33.55 -14.20 29.41
C THR A 291 -33.41 -12.86 28.68
N GLY A 292 -32.18 -12.37 28.53
CA GLY A 292 -31.81 -11.22 27.71
C GLY A 292 -31.92 -9.87 28.41
N GLU A 293 -32.02 -9.83 29.74
CA GLU A 293 -32.07 -8.58 30.49
C GLU A 293 -30.66 -8.17 30.95
N ILE A 294 -30.12 -7.11 30.37
CA ILE A 294 -28.76 -6.62 30.65
C ILE A 294 -28.80 -5.19 31.19
N ASP A 295 -27.84 -4.81 32.03
CA ASP A 295 -27.72 -3.43 32.52
C ASP A 295 -26.79 -2.63 31.61
N ILE A 296 -27.34 -1.60 30.95
CA ILE A 296 -26.61 -0.73 30.03
C ILE A 296 -26.66 0.73 30.49
N ASP A 297 -25.53 1.42 30.41
CA ASP A 297 -25.45 2.87 30.63
C ASP A 297 -25.74 3.61 29.32
N VAL A 298 -26.95 4.18 29.24
CA VAL A 298 -27.47 4.85 28.04
C VAL A 298 -28.30 6.06 28.42
N CYS A 299 -28.43 6.99 27.49
CA CYS A 299 -29.27 8.18 27.63
C CYS A 299 -30.76 7.86 27.90
N ARG A 300 -31.51 8.86 28.37
CA ARG A 300 -32.98 8.83 28.34
C ARG A 300 -33.47 9.91 27.40
N ARG A 301 -34.45 9.55 26.58
CA ARG A 301 -35.12 10.47 25.66
C ARG A 301 -36.62 10.41 25.90
N LYS A 302 -37.29 11.56 25.81
CA LYS A 302 -38.74 11.66 25.95
C LYS A 302 -39.34 12.13 24.63
N CYS A 303 -40.37 11.43 24.16
CA CYS A 303 -41.14 11.87 23.00
C CYS A 303 -42.06 13.04 23.39
N PRO A 304 -42.01 14.19 22.70
CA PRO A 304 -42.88 15.32 22.99
C PRO A 304 -44.35 15.04 22.62
N ASN A 305 -44.60 14.21 21.60
CA ASN A 305 -45.96 13.89 21.13
C ASN A 305 -46.71 12.93 22.08
N CYS A 306 -46.11 11.79 22.45
CA CYS A 306 -46.79 10.74 23.24
C CYS A 306 -46.21 10.51 24.64
N ASN A 307 -45.27 11.37 25.08
CA ASN A 307 -44.58 11.28 26.38
C ASN A 307 -43.78 9.98 26.65
N ASN A 308 -43.67 9.07 25.67
CA ASN A 308 -42.95 7.82 25.83
C ASN A 308 -41.45 8.05 26.10
N ILE A 309 -40.92 7.37 27.12
CA ILE A 309 -39.49 7.37 27.44
C ILE A 309 -38.81 6.24 26.67
N THR A 310 -37.68 6.54 26.05
CA THR A 310 -36.90 5.58 25.26
C THR A 310 -35.42 5.96 25.24
N ILE A 311 -34.60 5.16 24.57
CA ILE A 311 -33.17 5.42 24.31
C ILE A 311 -32.93 5.81 22.85
N PHE A 312 -33.96 5.74 22.00
CA PHE A 312 -33.86 5.95 20.54
C PHE A 312 -34.25 7.36 20.14
N ASN A 313 -33.62 7.87 19.08
CA ASN A 313 -33.90 9.18 18.49
C ASN A 313 -35.32 9.30 17.91
N ILE A 314 -35.93 8.18 17.52
CA ILE A 314 -37.29 8.10 17.01
C ILE A 314 -38.16 7.31 17.99
N CYS A 315 -39.33 7.85 18.31
CA CYS A 315 -40.24 7.19 19.24
C CYS A 315 -40.77 5.88 18.63
N PRO A 316 -40.63 4.72 19.32
CA PRO A 316 -41.11 3.45 18.78
C PRO A 316 -42.63 3.43 18.58
N LYS A 317 -43.40 4.18 19.40
CA LYS A 317 -44.87 4.23 19.38
C LYS A 317 -45.45 5.12 18.28
N CYS A 318 -45.06 6.40 18.22
CA CYS A 318 -45.68 7.39 17.32
C CYS A 318 -44.73 7.94 16.24
N LYS A 319 -43.49 7.43 16.15
CA LYS A 319 -42.47 7.83 15.16
C LYS A 319 -42.01 9.29 15.20
N TYR A 320 -42.44 10.09 16.18
CA TYR A 320 -41.94 11.45 16.38
C TYR A 320 -40.50 11.46 16.92
N HIS A 321 -39.72 12.50 16.58
CA HIS A 321 -38.37 12.69 17.11
C HIS A 321 -38.40 12.89 18.63
N THR A 322 -37.52 12.19 19.35
CA THR A 322 -37.46 12.27 20.82
C THR A 322 -36.42 13.27 21.26
N GLU A 323 -36.56 13.84 22.45
CA GLU A 323 -35.61 14.80 23.00
C GLU A 323 -34.78 14.20 24.11
N LEU A 324 -33.49 14.49 24.13
CA LEU A 324 -32.59 14.07 25.20
C LEU A 324 -33.00 14.68 26.55
N ARG A 325 -32.96 13.87 27.60
CA ARG A 325 -33.29 14.26 28.98
C ARG A 325 -32.12 13.96 29.89
N SER A 326 -31.88 14.86 30.84
CA SER A 326 -30.92 14.64 31.92
C SER A 326 -31.60 13.88 33.06
N ILE A 327 -30.86 13.05 33.79
CA ILE A 327 -31.37 12.24 34.89
C ILE A 327 -30.65 12.55 36.21
N CYS A 328 -31.41 12.68 37.29
CA CYS A 328 -30.84 12.73 38.63
C CYS A 328 -30.59 11.31 39.14
N ILE A 329 -29.35 10.98 39.51
CA ILE A 329 -29.00 9.65 40.01
C ILE A 329 -29.63 9.31 41.38
N LYS A 330 -29.96 10.34 42.18
CA LYS A 330 -30.55 10.18 43.52
C LYS A 330 -32.05 9.90 43.45
N CYS A 331 -32.83 10.75 42.76
CA CYS A 331 -34.29 10.57 42.67
C CYS A 331 -34.77 9.85 41.42
N LYS A 332 -33.88 9.51 40.48
CA LYS A 332 -34.15 8.82 39.19
C LYS A 332 -35.15 9.54 38.28
N LYS A 333 -35.51 10.80 38.57
CA LYS A 333 -36.37 11.63 37.72
C LYS A 333 -35.58 12.20 36.55
N THR A 334 -36.27 12.32 35.42
CA THR A 334 -35.73 12.92 34.20
C THR A 334 -36.22 14.35 34.06
N TYR A 335 -35.35 15.21 33.54
CA TYR A 335 -35.57 16.64 33.38
C TYR A 335 -35.19 17.04 31.94
N THR A 336 -35.75 18.12 31.42
CA THR A 336 -35.19 18.81 30.24
C THR A 336 -33.73 19.19 30.51
N LYS A 337 -32.93 19.49 29.47
CA LYS A 337 -31.65 20.21 29.69
C LYS A 337 -31.99 21.44 30.53
N VAL A 338 -31.51 21.46 31.77
CA VAL A 338 -31.83 22.53 32.73
C VAL A 338 -30.91 23.70 32.40
N ASP A 339 -31.51 24.88 32.39
CA ASP A 339 -30.95 26.22 32.24
C ASP A 339 -29.42 26.37 32.39
N PRO A 340 -28.70 27.02 31.45
CA PRO A 340 -27.28 27.36 31.60
C PRO A 340 -26.96 28.06 32.93
N GLU A 341 -27.90 28.85 33.47
CA GLU A 341 -27.73 29.60 34.71
C GLU A 341 -27.85 28.74 35.98
N GLN A 342 -28.61 27.63 35.93
CA GLN A 342 -28.85 26.73 37.07
C GLN A 342 -27.95 25.48 37.07
N LYS A 343 -26.67 25.61 36.67
CA LYS A 343 -25.60 24.60 36.81
C LYS A 343 -26.08 23.14 36.82
N ASN A 344 -26.87 22.67 35.84
CA ASN A 344 -27.32 21.27 35.69
C ASN A 344 -27.64 20.50 37.01
N LYS A 345 -28.24 21.14 38.02
CA LYS A 345 -28.55 20.48 39.31
C LYS A 345 -30.02 20.08 39.39
N CYS A 346 -30.28 18.97 40.09
CA CYS A 346 -31.62 18.50 40.34
C CYS A 346 -32.33 19.45 41.32
N PRO A 347 -33.50 20.02 40.97
CA PRO A 347 -34.20 20.97 41.84
C PRO A 347 -34.68 20.35 43.16
N LYS A 348 -34.77 19.02 43.25
CA LYS A 348 -35.22 18.31 44.46
C LYS A 348 -34.08 17.73 45.31
N CYS A 349 -32.94 17.44 44.68
CA CYS A 349 -31.86 16.71 45.33
C CYS A 349 -30.57 17.50 45.44
N ASN A 350 -30.48 18.64 44.74
CA ASN A 350 -29.28 19.46 44.57
C ASN A 350 -28.07 18.71 43.95
N GLU A 351 -28.29 17.49 43.45
CA GLU A 351 -27.30 16.63 42.79
C GLU A 351 -27.12 17.02 41.33
N LEU A 352 -25.91 16.84 40.80
CA LEU A 352 -25.63 17.04 39.38
C LEU A 352 -26.43 16.05 38.53
N LEU A 353 -27.14 16.59 37.54
CA LEU A 353 -27.85 15.82 36.53
C LEU A 353 -26.84 15.23 35.56
N LYS A 354 -27.01 13.94 35.24
CA LYS A 354 -26.19 13.22 34.27
C LYS A 354 -26.95 13.03 32.96
N PRO A 355 -26.26 12.94 31.81
CA PRO A 355 -26.90 12.68 30.52
C PRO A 355 -27.38 11.22 30.36
N SER A 356 -26.87 10.31 31.19
CA SER A 356 -27.14 8.87 31.13
C SER A 356 -27.19 8.25 32.52
N TYR A 357 -27.75 7.05 32.59
CA TYR A 357 -27.70 6.20 33.79
C TYR A 357 -27.93 4.73 33.42
N LYS A 358 -27.31 3.82 34.18
CA LYS A 358 -27.50 2.36 34.05
C LYS A 358 -28.97 1.98 34.25
N ALA A 359 -29.51 1.19 33.32
CA ALA A 359 -30.82 0.58 33.50
C ALA A 359 -30.91 -0.79 32.83
N PRO A 360 -31.85 -1.63 33.30
CA PRO A 360 -32.17 -2.89 32.63
C PRO A 360 -32.72 -2.64 31.24
N PHE A 361 -32.22 -3.38 30.27
CA PHE A 361 -32.66 -3.39 28.89
C PHE A 361 -32.80 -4.83 28.41
N ASN A 362 -33.98 -5.17 27.87
CA ASN A 362 -34.20 -6.50 27.33
C ASN A 362 -33.72 -6.58 25.87
N ILE A 363 -32.45 -6.94 25.67
CA ILE A 363 -31.82 -7.00 24.36
C ILE A 363 -32.46 -8.06 23.47
N LYS A 364 -32.87 -9.21 24.03
CA LYS A 364 -33.52 -10.29 23.29
C LYS A 364 -34.82 -9.85 22.63
N THR A 365 -35.67 -9.18 23.39
CA THR A 365 -36.95 -8.65 22.87
C THR A 365 -36.69 -7.59 21.79
N TYR A 366 -35.72 -6.70 22.02
CA TYR A 366 -35.37 -5.67 21.05
C TYR A 366 -34.84 -6.25 19.74
N ILE A 367 -33.88 -7.17 19.80
CA ILE A 367 -33.31 -7.85 18.64
C ILE A 367 -34.38 -8.62 17.87
N ASN A 368 -35.26 -9.37 18.55
CA ASN A 368 -36.35 -10.09 17.90
C ASN A 368 -37.33 -9.15 17.18
N ALA A 369 -37.63 -7.99 17.76
CA ALA A 369 -38.47 -6.98 17.12
C ALA A 369 -37.79 -6.38 15.88
N VAL A 370 -36.47 -6.12 15.96
CA VAL A 370 -35.67 -5.63 14.85
C VAL A 370 -35.57 -6.65 13.71
N SER A 371 -35.32 -7.92 14.02
CA SER A 371 -35.27 -9.01 13.03
C SER A 371 -36.59 -9.12 12.25
N LYS A 372 -37.73 -9.06 12.95
CA LYS A 372 -39.06 -9.03 12.30
C LYS A 372 -39.24 -7.81 11.41
N LYS A 373 -38.81 -6.63 11.87
CA LYS A 373 -38.90 -5.37 11.11
C LYS A 373 -38.06 -5.39 9.83
N LEU A 374 -36.85 -5.94 9.90
CA LEU A 374 -35.95 -6.08 8.75
C LEU A 374 -36.32 -7.27 7.84
N LYS A 375 -37.22 -8.16 8.28
CA LYS A 375 -37.56 -9.42 7.58
C LYS A 375 -36.31 -10.26 7.28
N MET A 376 -35.38 -10.30 8.22
CA MET A 376 -34.08 -10.95 8.07
C MET A 376 -33.72 -11.76 9.31
N GLN A 377 -33.01 -12.87 9.09
CA GLN A 377 -32.34 -13.57 10.17
C GLN A 377 -31.14 -12.75 10.66
N ILE A 378 -30.89 -12.81 11.96
CA ILE A 378 -29.77 -12.10 12.57
C ILE A 378 -28.50 -12.87 12.22
N PRO A 379 -27.46 -12.20 11.65
CA PRO A 379 -26.19 -12.85 11.36
C PRO A 379 -25.57 -13.45 12.63
N THR A 380 -25.03 -14.65 12.49
CA THR A 380 -24.18 -15.25 13.52
C THR A 380 -22.96 -14.37 13.74
N ASN A 381 -22.48 -14.26 14.98
CA ASN A 381 -21.32 -13.42 15.34
C ASN A 381 -21.53 -11.89 15.28
N LEU A 382 -22.77 -11.40 15.38
CA LEU A 382 -23.02 -9.98 15.55
C LEU A 382 -22.37 -9.47 16.85
N LYS A 383 -21.52 -8.45 16.73
CA LYS A 383 -20.74 -7.88 17.85
C LYS A 383 -21.07 -6.41 18.10
N GLY A 384 -21.36 -6.10 19.36
CA GLY A 384 -21.54 -4.74 19.87
C GLY A 384 -20.34 -4.27 20.69
N ILE A 385 -20.53 -3.23 21.51
CA ILE A 385 -19.52 -2.74 22.45
C ILE A 385 -19.91 -3.07 23.89
N ILE A 386 -18.96 -3.09 24.83
CA ILE A 386 -19.26 -3.33 26.25
C ILE A 386 -20.03 -2.13 26.83
N GLY A 387 -19.58 -0.92 26.51
CA GLY A 387 -20.20 0.32 26.97
C GLY A 387 -19.82 1.48 26.08
N LEU A 388 -20.69 2.49 26.04
CA LEU A 388 -20.48 3.71 25.29
C LEU A 388 -19.46 4.61 25.98
N THR A 389 -18.55 5.22 25.21
CA THR A 389 -17.56 6.17 25.74
C THR A 389 -17.94 7.63 25.47
N ASN A 390 -18.88 7.91 24.55
CA ASN A 390 -19.33 9.27 24.27
C ASN A 390 -20.02 9.92 25.48
N GLU A 391 -20.00 11.26 25.53
CA GLU A 391 -20.55 12.07 26.62
C GLU A 391 -22.02 11.73 26.91
N PHE A 392 -22.83 11.69 25.85
CA PHE A 392 -24.27 11.53 25.99
C PHE A 392 -24.74 10.07 26.10
N LYS A 393 -23.87 9.07 25.94
CA LYS A 393 -24.24 7.64 25.89
C LYS A 393 -25.45 7.36 24.98
N VAL A 394 -25.48 7.99 23.81
CA VAL A 394 -26.48 7.69 22.77
C VAL A 394 -26.01 6.45 22.00
N PRO A 395 -26.77 5.34 22.02
CA PRO A 395 -26.42 4.13 21.28
C PRO A 395 -26.73 4.29 19.79
N GLU A 396 -25.93 3.65 18.95
CA GLU A 396 -26.24 3.47 17.53
C GLU A 396 -27.44 2.50 17.37
N PRO A 397 -28.37 2.74 16.41
CA PRO A 397 -29.40 1.76 16.07
C PRO A 397 -28.80 0.41 15.64
N ILE A 398 -29.22 -0.67 16.29
CA ILE A 398 -28.67 -2.01 16.04
C ILE A 398 -28.99 -2.54 14.64
N GLU A 399 -30.02 -2.01 13.97
CA GLU A 399 -30.31 -2.28 12.56
C GLU A 399 -29.07 -2.07 11.69
N LYS A 400 -28.33 -0.97 11.90
CA LYS A 400 -27.09 -0.68 11.16
C LYS A 400 -26.05 -1.77 11.40
N GLY A 401 -25.93 -2.23 12.64
CA GLY A 401 -25.07 -3.35 13.03
C GLY A 401 -25.37 -4.66 12.31
N ILE A 402 -26.65 -5.00 12.22
CA ILE A 402 -27.12 -6.22 11.54
C ILE A 402 -26.77 -6.14 10.04
N LEU A 403 -27.02 -4.98 9.42
CA LEU A 403 -26.70 -4.77 8.00
C LEU A 403 -25.20 -4.77 7.75
N ARG A 404 -24.39 -4.24 8.66
CA ARG A 404 -22.93 -4.35 8.61
C ARG A 404 -22.45 -5.79 8.71
N ALA A 405 -22.97 -6.56 9.67
CA ALA A 405 -22.63 -7.97 9.81
C ALA A 405 -23.04 -8.82 8.60
N LYS A 406 -24.22 -8.55 8.02
CA LYS A 406 -24.69 -9.18 6.77
C LYS A 406 -23.71 -8.96 5.61
N ASN A 407 -23.12 -7.77 5.53
CA ASN A 407 -22.19 -7.38 4.46
C ASN A 407 -20.72 -7.54 4.85
N GLU A 408 -20.41 -8.16 6.00
CA GLU A 408 -19.04 -8.34 6.53
C GLU A 408 -18.24 -7.04 6.72
N VAL A 409 -18.94 -5.95 7.00
CA VAL A 409 -18.38 -4.61 7.23
C VAL A 409 -18.24 -4.37 8.74
N LEU A 410 -17.16 -3.70 9.13
CA LEU A 410 -16.88 -3.37 10.52
C LEU A 410 -16.88 -1.85 10.74
N VAL A 411 -17.27 -1.45 11.96
CA VAL A 411 -17.42 -0.03 12.32
C VAL A 411 -16.26 0.44 13.20
N TYR A 412 -15.82 1.68 12.96
CA TYR A 412 -14.85 2.38 13.80
C TYR A 412 -15.54 3.14 14.95
N LYS A 413 -14.76 3.69 15.89
CA LYS A 413 -15.28 4.37 17.09
C LYS A 413 -16.20 5.55 16.78
N THR A 414 -16.02 6.18 15.62
CA THR A 414 -16.76 7.35 15.13
C THR A 414 -17.97 6.99 14.26
N ALA A 415 -18.38 5.72 14.22
CA ALA A 415 -19.46 5.18 13.39
C ALA A 415 -19.17 5.13 11.87
N GLU A 416 -17.95 5.49 11.46
CA GLU A 416 -17.47 5.37 10.08
C GLU A 416 -16.93 3.96 9.79
N VAL A 417 -16.87 3.62 8.52
CA VAL A 417 -16.12 2.47 8.01
C VAL A 417 -14.82 3.00 7.41
N ARG A 418 -13.68 2.46 7.83
CA ARG A 418 -12.36 2.95 7.42
C ARG A 418 -11.49 1.81 6.89
N TYR A 419 -10.63 2.17 5.95
CA TYR A 419 -9.60 1.30 5.40
C TYR A 419 -8.25 1.99 5.57
N ASP A 420 -7.28 1.31 6.17
CA ASP A 420 -5.92 1.82 6.33
C ASP A 420 -5.09 1.29 5.15
N ALA A 421 -4.59 2.21 4.32
CA ALA A 421 -3.67 1.92 3.22
C ALA A 421 -2.36 2.73 3.39
N THR A 422 -1.24 2.19 2.92
CA THR A 422 -0.02 2.96 2.68
C THR A 422 -0.18 3.70 1.36
N ASP A 423 -0.07 5.02 1.40
CA ASP A 423 -0.12 5.89 0.23
C ASP A 423 1.26 6.01 -0.42
N ILE A 424 1.27 5.99 -1.74
CA ILE A 424 2.47 6.17 -2.56
C ILE A 424 2.16 7.29 -3.56
N PRO A 425 2.96 8.36 -3.63
CA PRO A 425 2.71 9.44 -4.55
C PRO A 425 2.89 8.98 -5.99
N LEU A 426 1.94 9.34 -6.84
CA LEU A 426 1.95 9.08 -8.27
C LEU A 426 1.43 10.32 -9.00
N THR A 427 2.14 10.75 -10.04
CA THR A 427 1.73 11.90 -10.85
C THR A 427 1.21 11.49 -12.22
N HIS A 428 1.60 10.30 -12.69
CA HIS A 428 1.23 9.80 -14.01
C HIS A 428 0.95 8.31 -13.98
N PHE A 429 0.08 7.85 -14.86
CA PHE A 429 -0.25 6.43 -15.00
C PHE A 429 -0.58 6.09 -16.45
N LYS A 430 -0.49 4.80 -16.81
CA LYS A 430 -1.08 4.29 -18.05
C LYS A 430 -2.43 3.63 -17.78
N PRO A 431 -3.43 3.79 -18.66
CA PRO A 431 -4.73 3.11 -18.50
C PRO A 431 -4.60 1.59 -18.30
N LYS A 432 -3.66 0.96 -19.03
CA LYS A 432 -3.36 -0.47 -18.92
C LYS A 432 -2.89 -0.90 -17.53
N GLU A 433 -2.13 -0.06 -16.83
CA GLU A 433 -1.58 -0.38 -15.50
C GLU A 433 -2.67 -0.46 -14.43
N ILE A 434 -3.75 0.32 -14.58
CA ILE A 434 -4.85 0.39 -13.62
C ILE A 434 -6.06 -0.48 -14.03
N GLY A 435 -6.01 -1.06 -15.23
CA GLY A 435 -7.06 -1.90 -15.78
C GLY A 435 -8.33 -1.14 -16.18
N VAL A 436 -8.19 0.12 -16.63
CA VAL A 436 -9.30 0.98 -17.07
C VAL A 436 -9.10 1.33 -18.54
N SER A 437 -10.19 1.34 -19.32
CA SER A 437 -10.11 1.70 -20.74
C SER A 437 -9.93 3.21 -20.93
N SER A 438 -9.27 3.59 -22.02
CA SER A 438 -9.19 4.98 -22.49
C SER A 438 -10.57 5.62 -22.61
N ASP A 439 -11.58 4.89 -23.09
CA ASP A 439 -12.95 5.41 -23.22
C ASP A 439 -13.55 5.77 -21.86
N LYS A 440 -13.35 4.92 -20.86
CA LYS A 440 -13.85 5.20 -19.51
C LYS A 440 -13.14 6.39 -18.87
N LEU A 441 -11.85 6.55 -19.15
CA LEU A 441 -11.08 7.71 -18.69
C LEU A 441 -11.53 9.00 -19.39
N ASN A 442 -11.85 8.94 -20.69
CA ASN A 442 -12.47 10.05 -21.41
C ASN A 442 -13.79 10.49 -20.75
N GLU A 443 -14.65 9.54 -20.33
CA GLU A 443 -15.88 9.86 -19.58
C GLU A 443 -15.61 10.57 -18.24
N LEU A 444 -14.47 10.29 -17.60
CA LEU A 444 -14.05 10.92 -16.33
C LEU A 444 -13.35 12.27 -16.53
N GLY A 445 -13.13 12.69 -17.79
CA GLY A 445 -12.52 13.97 -18.14
C GLY A 445 -11.04 13.90 -18.52
N TYR A 446 -10.43 12.72 -18.55
CA TYR A 446 -9.06 12.54 -19.05
C TYR A 446 -9.06 12.49 -20.57
N THR A 447 -8.82 13.65 -21.20
CA THR A 447 -8.96 13.83 -22.66
C THR A 447 -7.63 13.80 -23.41
N HIS A 448 -6.53 14.08 -22.73
CA HIS A 448 -5.20 14.20 -23.34
C HIS A 448 -4.15 13.47 -22.50
N ASP A 449 -3.08 13.05 -23.15
CA ASP A 449 -1.88 12.54 -22.49
C ASP A 449 -1.00 13.69 -21.96
N TYR A 450 0.09 13.34 -21.26
CA TYR A 450 1.02 14.33 -20.68
C TYR A 450 1.73 15.23 -21.71
N LYS A 451 1.70 14.89 -23.01
CA LYS A 451 2.26 15.70 -24.10
C LYS A 451 1.19 16.55 -24.78
N GLY A 452 -0.07 16.48 -24.35
CA GLY A 452 -1.20 17.19 -24.96
C GLY A 452 -1.80 16.49 -26.18
N ASN A 453 -1.43 15.24 -26.49
CA ASN A 453 -2.09 14.49 -27.57
C ASN A 453 -3.40 13.90 -27.06
N THR A 454 -4.40 13.78 -27.93
CA THR A 454 -5.68 13.15 -27.59
C THR A 454 -5.49 11.71 -27.08
N LEU A 455 -6.23 11.35 -26.04
CA LEU A 455 -6.23 10.00 -25.48
C LEU A 455 -6.97 9.03 -26.42
N THR A 456 -6.22 8.10 -27.02
CA THR A 456 -6.70 7.15 -28.03
C THR A 456 -6.40 5.69 -27.70
N ASN A 457 -5.44 5.41 -26.81
CA ASN A 457 -5.06 4.05 -26.47
C ASN A 457 -4.60 3.90 -25.00
N ASN A 458 -4.45 2.64 -24.57
CA ASN A 458 -4.17 2.28 -23.18
C ASN A 458 -2.69 2.32 -22.78
N GLU A 459 -1.77 2.65 -23.70
CA GLU A 459 -0.32 2.74 -23.44
C GLU A 459 0.15 4.19 -23.24
N GLN A 460 -0.71 5.17 -23.55
CA GLN A 460 -0.43 6.59 -23.30
C GLN A 460 -0.29 6.86 -21.81
N ILE A 461 0.66 7.73 -21.47
CA ILE A 461 0.92 8.18 -20.10
C ILE A 461 0.06 9.41 -19.85
N ILE A 462 -0.77 9.36 -18.81
CA ILE A 462 -1.75 10.40 -18.48
C ILE A 462 -1.35 11.02 -17.14
N GLU A 463 -1.47 12.34 -17.02
CA GLU A 463 -1.31 13.05 -15.75
C GLU A 463 -2.51 12.77 -14.84
N LEU A 464 -2.27 12.35 -13.60
CA LEU A 464 -3.31 12.09 -12.61
C LEU A 464 -3.91 13.40 -12.10
N HIS A 465 -5.24 13.52 -12.14
CA HIS A 465 -5.91 14.69 -11.56
C HIS A 465 -5.72 14.75 -10.04
N VAL A 466 -5.69 15.97 -9.49
CA VAL A 466 -5.26 16.27 -8.11
C VAL A 466 -6.02 15.47 -7.02
N GLN A 467 -7.30 15.18 -7.22
CA GLN A 467 -8.15 14.51 -6.23
C GLN A 467 -8.45 13.05 -6.58
N ASP A 468 -7.95 12.59 -7.73
CA ASP A 468 -8.17 11.23 -8.17
C ASP A 468 -7.13 10.31 -7.51
N ILE A 469 -7.59 9.13 -7.13
CA ILE A 469 -6.77 8.15 -6.43
C ILE A 469 -6.91 6.78 -7.08
N LEU A 470 -5.84 6.01 -7.01
CA LEU A 470 -5.81 4.62 -7.43
C LEU A 470 -5.86 3.73 -6.19
N LEU A 471 -6.89 2.89 -6.11
CA LEU A 471 -7.07 1.98 -4.98
C LEU A 471 -6.38 0.63 -5.23
N SER A 472 -5.81 0.06 -4.17
CA SER A 472 -5.40 -1.34 -4.17
C SER A 472 -6.62 -2.26 -4.34
N ASP A 473 -6.40 -3.46 -4.87
CA ASP A 473 -7.49 -4.41 -5.09
C ASP A 473 -8.16 -4.82 -3.76
N ASP A 474 -7.38 -5.02 -2.70
CA ASP A 474 -7.91 -5.32 -1.36
C ASP A 474 -8.82 -4.20 -0.83
N CYS A 475 -8.49 -2.93 -1.13
CA CYS A 475 -9.31 -1.78 -0.74
C CYS A 475 -10.61 -1.74 -1.57
N ALA A 476 -10.50 -1.92 -2.88
CA ALA A 476 -11.65 -1.96 -3.78
C ALA A 476 -12.63 -3.08 -3.39
N GLU A 477 -12.14 -4.30 -3.13
CA GLU A 477 -12.96 -5.42 -2.68
C GLU A 477 -13.73 -5.11 -1.39
N TYR A 478 -13.07 -4.45 -0.43
CA TYR A 478 -13.73 -4.03 0.80
C TYR A 478 -14.77 -2.94 0.54
N PHE A 479 -14.47 -1.95 -0.31
CA PHE A 479 -15.39 -0.87 -0.65
C PHE A 479 -16.63 -1.34 -1.42
N ILE A 480 -16.54 -2.41 -2.22
CA ILE A 480 -17.73 -3.08 -2.78
C ILE A 480 -18.66 -3.56 -1.66
N LYS A 481 -18.11 -4.15 -0.58
CA LYS A 481 -18.90 -4.57 0.58
C LYS A 481 -19.51 -3.37 1.31
N VAL A 482 -18.77 -2.26 1.42
CA VAL A 482 -19.27 -1.01 2.02
C VAL A 482 -20.41 -0.41 1.20
N ALA A 483 -20.27 -0.33 -0.12
CA ALA A 483 -21.32 0.16 -1.02
C ALA A 483 -22.60 -0.67 -0.89
N LYS A 484 -22.48 -2.01 -0.87
CA LYS A 484 -23.62 -2.92 -0.63
C LYS A 484 -24.27 -2.69 0.73
N PHE A 485 -23.48 -2.50 1.78
CA PHE A 485 -23.99 -2.14 3.11
C PHE A 485 -24.77 -0.81 3.08
N LEU A 486 -24.23 0.22 2.44
CA LEU A 486 -24.86 1.54 2.38
C LEU A 486 -26.18 1.49 1.59
N ASP A 487 -26.22 0.76 0.48
CA ASP A 487 -27.46 0.56 -0.29
C ASP A 487 -28.51 -0.21 0.51
N ASP A 488 -28.11 -1.30 1.18
CA ASP A 488 -28.98 -2.05 2.08
C ASP A 488 -29.51 -1.18 3.22
N GLU A 489 -28.68 -0.28 3.76
CA GLU A 489 -29.05 0.66 4.81
C GLU A 489 -30.03 1.73 4.32
N LEU A 490 -29.78 2.33 3.14
CA LEU A 490 -30.68 3.27 2.51
C LEU A 490 -32.07 2.66 2.28
N GLU A 491 -32.12 1.47 1.70
CA GLU A 491 -33.38 0.79 1.38
C GLU A 491 -34.09 0.24 2.63
N SER A 492 -33.37 -0.52 3.46
CA SER A 492 -33.99 -1.28 4.56
C SER A 492 -34.28 -0.41 5.77
N PHE A 493 -33.36 0.50 6.12
CA PHE A 493 -33.46 1.32 7.33
C PHE A 493 -34.07 2.69 7.03
N TYR A 494 -33.57 3.41 6.02
CA TYR A 494 -34.02 4.78 5.71
C TYR A 494 -35.22 4.85 4.77
N LYS A 495 -35.57 3.75 4.08
CA LYS A 495 -36.65 3.71 3.07
C LYS A 495 -36.39 4.66 1.88
N MET A 496 -35.12 4.74 1.48
CA MET A 496 -34.63 5.53 0.36
C MET A 496 -34.19 4.62 -0.78
N LYS A 497 -34.05 5.17 -1.99
CA LYS A 497 -33.50 4.44 -3.13
C LYS A 497 -32.02 4.10 -2.87
N ARG A 498 -31.57 2.96 -3.41
CA ARG A 498 -30.15 2.60 -3.48
C ARG A 498 -29.39 3.66 -4.28
N TYR A 499 -28.14 3.91 -3.89
CA TYR A 499 -27.31 4.94 -4.50
C TYR A 499 -26.19 4.34 -5.36
N TYR A 500 -25.40 3.43 -4.81
CA TYR A 500 -24.17 2.94 -5.45
C TYR A 500 -24.46 1.88 -6.50
N ASN A 501 -25.25 0.86 -6.17
CA ASN A 501 -25.57 -0.27 -7.04
C ASN A 501 -24.33 -1.02 -7.60
N VAL A 502 -23.21 -0.95 -6.86
CA VAL A 502 -21.91 -1.51 -7.22
C VAL A 502 -21.91 -3.03 -7.10
N LYS A 503 -21.50 -3.73 -8.16
CA LYS A 503 -21.36 -5.19 -8.20
C LYS A 503 -19.92 -5.63 -8.30
N ASN A 504 -19.11 -4.89 -9.06
CA ASN A 504 -17.71 -5.19 -9.36
C ASN A 504 -16.82 -3.95 -9.21
N ARG A 505 -15.50 -4.12 -9.40
CA ARG A 505 -14.49 -3.06 -9.27
C ARG A 505 -14.72 -1.88 -10.23
N ASN A 506 -15.16 -2.15 -11.45
CA ASN A 506 -15.38 -1.09 -12.45
C ASN A 506 -16.55 -0.18 -12.08
N ASP A 507 -17.55 -0.72 -11.38
CA ASP A 507 -18.69 0.07 -10.90
C ASP A 507 -18.28 1.06 -9.79
N LEU A 508 -17.14 0.86 -9.11
CA LEU A 508 -16.63 1.81 -8.10
C LEU A 508 -16.05 3.08 -8.72
N ILE A 509 -15.64 3.02 -9.99
CA ILE A 509 -14.91 4.11 -10.65
C ILE A 509 -15.82 5.36 -10.75
N GLY A 510 -15.29 6.50 -10.29
CA GLY A 510 -16.00 7.78 -10.27
C GLY A 510 -16.82 8.03 -8.99
N HIS A 511 -16.91 7.07 -8.07
CA HIS A 511 -17.47 7.32 -6.75
C HIS A 511 -16.46 8.00 -5.82
N LEU A 512 -16.94 8.98 -5.06
CA LEU A 512 -16.12 9.74 -4.12
C LEU A 512 -15.81 8.94 -2.86
N VAL A 513 -14.59 9.14 -2.35
CA VAL A 513 -14.15 8.67 -1.04
C VAL A 513 -13.56 9.83 -0.24
N VAL A 514 -13.41 9.64 1.07
CA VAL A 514 -12.78 10.64 1.95
C VAL A 514 -11.47 10.06 2.48
N GLY A 515 -10.34 10.66 2.10
CA GLY A 515 -9.04 10.42 2.73
C GLY A 515 -8.94 11.18 4.05
N LEU A 516 -8.45 10.53 5.11
CA LEU A 516 -8.36 11.07 6.48
C LEU A 516 -7.02 10.81 7.13
#